data_AF-A0A3D4UUY9-F1
#
_entry.id   AF-A0A3D4UUY9-F1
#
_cell.length_a   1.000
_cell.length_b   1.000
_cell.length_c   1.000
_cell.angle_alpha   90.00
_cell.angle_beta   90.00
_cell.angle_gamma   90.00
#
_symmetry.space_group_name_H-M   'P 1'
#
loop_
_entity.id
_entity.type
_entity.pdbx_description
1 polymer ?
#
loop_
_entity_poly.entity_id
_entity_poly.type
_entity_poly.pdbx_seq_one_letter_code
_entity_poly.pdbx_strand_id
1 'polypeptide(L)'
;MKNIWKQWKRFLLSENRVKYSGILMIKPTEMVLSELEALQAMLPESAQRLERKDLHLTLIHQSILKPFRKKLKNMDLPAAPMIILDDEVLERKSPGKKSWAVKVVNQEEMREYVQTIMEMLGSDNTDPEPERRFHVTLANLTGDPRDSVR
;
A
#
# COMPACT_ATOMS: atom_id res chain seq x y z
N MET A 1 21.38 28.44 2.04
CA MET A 1 20.17 28.37 1.19
C MET A 1 19.91 27.00 0.54
N LYS A 2 20.91 26.21 0.09
CA LYS A 2 20.70 24.85 -0.47
C LYS A 2 20.03 23.82 0.48
N ASN A 3 20.17 24.01 1.80
CA ASN A 3 19.62 23.07 2.80
C ASN A 3 18.12 23.24 3.06
N ILE A 4 17.63 24.48 2.97
CA ILE A 4 16.21 24.80 3.10
C ILE A 4 15.44 24.22 1.91
N TRP A 5 15.97 24.35 0.69
CA TRP A 5 15.32 23.76 -0.49
C TRP A 5 15.24 22.23 -0.47
N LYS A 6 16.24 21.53 0.08
CA LYS A 6 16.18 20.06 0.31
C LYS A 6 15.17 19.69 1.41
N GLN A 7 15.11 20.44 2.51
CA GLN A 7 14.14 20.21 3.58
C GLN A 7 12.71 20.52 3.13
N TRP A 8 12.51 21.57 2.34
CA TRP A 8 11.22 21.94 1.76
C TRP A 8 10.77 20.95 0.68
N LYS A 9 11.70 20.42 -0.12
CA LYS A 9 11.41 19.33 -1.05
C LYS A 9 11.03 18.05 -0.30
N ARG A 10 11.70 17.69 0.80
CA ARG A 10 11.29 16.57 1.69
C ARG A 10 9.95 16.79 2.39
N PHE A 11 9.63 18.04 2.75
CA PHE A 11 8.37 18.42 3.38
C PHE A 11 7.19 18.41 2.38
N LEU A 12 7.40 18.89 1.14
CA LEU A 12 6.39 18.89 0.06
C LEU A 12 6.25 17.53 -0.64
N LEU A 13 7.31 16.70 -0.63
CA LEU A 13 7.27 15.28 -1.02
C LEU A 13 6.82 14.38 0.14
N SER A 14 6.06 14.93 1.10
CA SER A 14 5.75 14.34 2.41
C SER A 14 5.72 12.82 2.33
N GLU A 15 6.76 12.21 2.91
CA GLU A 15 7.10 10.81 2.75
C GLU A 15 5.85 9.94 2.95
N ASN A 16 5.71 8.92 2.11
CA ASN A 16 4.67 7.90 2.23
C ASN A 16 4.43 7.57 3.71
N ARG A 17 3.17 7.51 4.14
CA ARG A 17 2.87 7.31 5.58
C ARG A 17 2.50 5.87 5.84
N VAL A 18 3.30 5.17 6.65
CA VAL A 18 2.88 3.86 7.16
C VAL A 18 1.81 4.07 8.23
N LYS A 19 0.71 3.31 8.11
CA LYS A 19 -0.39 3.32 9.06
C LYS A 19 -0.75 1.90 9.46
N TYR A 20 -1.04 1.71 10.74
CA TYR A 20 -1.67 0.50 11.25
C TYR A 20 -3.14 0.75 11.57
N SER A 21 -4.03 -0.02 10.95
CA SER A 21 -5.47 -0.03 11.28
C SER A 21 -6.06 -1.42 11.06
N GLY A 22 -5.49 -2.41 11.73
CA GLY A 22 -5.79 -3.83 11.54
C GLY A 22 -4.84 -4.49 10.54
N ILE A 23 -4.63 -3.85 9.39
CA ILE A 23 -3.54 -4.14 8.46
C ILE A 23 -2.43 -3.11 8.62
N LEU A 24 -1.21 -3.45 8.19
CA LEU A 24 -0.12 -2.50 7.98
C LEU A 24 -0.15 -2.06 6.52
N MET A 25 -0.20 -0.75 6.28
CA MET A 25 -0.33 -0.21 4.94
C MET A 25 0.49 1.06 4.74
N ILE A 26 0.81 1.36 3.49
CA ILE A 26 1.33 2.66 3.08
C ILE A 26 0.18 3.49 2.51
N LYS A 27 0.00 4.71 3.02
CA LYS A 27 -0.83 5.73 2.40
C LYS A 27 0.00 6.48 1.34
N PRO A 28 -0.43 6.46 0.07
CA PRO A 28 0.33 7.11 -1.00
C PRO A 28 0.39 8.63 -0.80
N THR A 29 1.44 9.25 -1.34
CA THR A 29 1.56 10.71 -1.40
C THR A 29 0.56 11.33 -2.37
N GLU A 30 0.38 12.64 -2.34
CA GLU A 30 -0.50 13.36 -3.28
C GLU A 30 -0.15 13.10 -4.74
N MET A 31 1.15 13.00 -5.06
CA MET A 31 1.64 12.71 -6.41
C MET A 31 1.19 11.32 -6.87
N VAL A 32 1.37 10.30 -6.03
CA VAL A 32 0.96 8.93 -6.34
C VAL A 32 -0.56 8.82 -6.38
N LEU A 33 -1.29 9.51 -5.50
CA LEU A 33 -2.76 9.54 -5.54
C LEU A 33 -3.30 10.10 -6.86
N SER A 34 -2.71 11.20 -7.37
CA SER A 34 -3.09 11.76 -8.67
C SER A 34 -2.83 10.78 -9.83
N GLU A 35 -1.74 10.03 -9.77
CA GLU A 35 -1.43 8.99 -10.77
C GLU A 35 -2.43 7.81 -10.70
N LEU A 36 -2.78 7.35 -9.50
CA LEU A 36 -3.80 6.32 -9.29
C LEU A 36 -5.18 6.77 -9.82
N GLU A 37 -5.56 8.02 -9.62
CA GLU A 37 -6.81 8.58 -10.15
C GLU A 37 -6.81 8.66 -11.68
N ALA A 38 -5.66 8.97 -12.30
CA ALA A 38 -5.50 8.92 -13.74
C ALA A 38 -5.68 7.48 -14.27
N LEU A 39 -5.10 6.48 -13.60
CA LEU A 39 -5.32 5.07 -13.93
C LEU A 39 -6.79 4.65 -13.74
N GLN A 40 -7.46 5.12 -12.68
CA GLN A 40 -8.89 4.89 -12.46
C GLN A 40 -9.77 5.45 -13.58
N ALA A 41 -9.37 6.56 -14.20
CA ALA A 41 -10.10 7.19 -15.30
C ALA A 41 -10.15 6.31 -16.55
N MET A 42 -9.16 5.44 -16.73
CA MET A 42 -9.03 4.53 -17.89
C MET A 42 -9.76 3.18 -17.69
N LEU A 43 -10.35 2.95 -16.52
CA LEU A 43 -11.04 1.70 -16.20
C LEU A 43 -12.41 1.60 -16.89
N PRO A 44 -12.90 0.38 -17.17
CA PRO A 44 -14.22 0.17 -17.77
C PRO A 44 -15.34 0.66 -16.84
N GLU A 45 -16.51 0.97 -17.39
CA GLU A 45 -17.68 1.45 -16.61
C GLU A 45 -18.13 0.48 -15.50
N SER A 46 -17.90 -0.82 -15.69
CA SER A 46 -18.18 -1.84 -14.66
C SER A 46 -17.28 -1.75 -13.42
N ALA A 47 -16.21 -0.95 -13.46
CA ALA A 47 -15.28 -0.75 -12.36
C ALA A 47 -15.73 0.42 -11.47
N GLN A 48 -16.36 0.09 -10.34
CA GLN A 48 -16.61 1.07 -9.28
C GLN A 48 -15.29 1.43 -8.59
N ARG A 49 -14.87 2.68 -8.82
CA ARG A 49 -13.61 3.24 -8.33
C ARG A 49 -13.61 3.30 -6.81
N LEU A 50 -12.50 2.91 -6.19
CA LEU A 50 -12.29 3.16 -4.77
C LEU A 50 -12.12 4.66 -4.55
N GLU A 51 -12.66 5.18 -3.45
CA GLU A 51 -12.44 6.57 -3.08
C GLU A 51 -10.95 6.84 -2.77
N ARG A 52 -10.50 8.09 -2.98
CA ARG A 52 -9.11 8.51 -2.70
C ARG A 52 -8.64 8.10 -1.30
N LYS A 53 -9.51 8.20 -0.29
CA LYS A 53 -9.20 7.82 1.10
C LYS A 53 -8.91 6.32 1.29
N ASP A 54 -9.46 5.50 0.40
CA ASP A 54 -9.39 4.04 0.42
C ASP A 54 -8.25 3.50 -0.45
N LEU A 55 -7.59 4.33 -1.25
CA LEU A 55 -6.35 3.97 -1.93
C LEU A 55 -5.22 3.75 -0.91
N HIS A 56 -4.60 2.58 -0.97
CA HIS A 56 -3.46 2.20 -0.12
C HIS A 56 -2.73 0.98 -0.68
N LEU A 57 -1.47 0.83 -0.29
CA LEU A 57 -0.69 -0.38 -0.49
C LEU A 57 -0.69 -1.20 0.81
N THR A 58 -1.19 -2.42 0.77
CA THR A 58 -1.13 -3.31 1.94
C THR A 58 0.25 -3.95 2.04
N LEU A 59 0.95 -3.71 3.14
CA LEU A 59 2.25 -4.32 3.45
C LEU A 59 2.06 -5.69 4.10
N ILE A 60 1.29 -5.75 5.18
CA ILE A 60 1.10 -6.98 5.97
C ILE A 60 -0.39 -7.12 6.33
N HIS A 61 -0.94 -8.30 6.05
CA HIS A 61 -2.34 -8.61 6.30
C HIS A 61 -2.67 -8.78 7.80
N GLN A 62 -3.92 -8.50 8.20
CA GLN A 62 -4.31 -8.52 9.61
C GLN A 62 -4.18 -9.89 10.29
N SER A 63 -4.23 -10.99 9.53
CA SER A 63 -4.07 -12.34 10.09
C SER A 63 -2.68 -12.52 10.72
N ILE A 64 -1.66 -11.91 10.14
CA ILE A 64 -0.27 -11.95 10.63
C ILE A 64 -0.09 -11.00 11.81
N LEU A 65 -0.71 -9.82 11.78
CA LEU A 65 -0.47 -8.76 12.77
C LEU A 65 -1.23 -8.93 14.10
N LYS A 66 -2.17 -9.89 14.17
CA LYS A 66 -2.98 -10.13 15.38
C LYS A 66 -2.14 -10.27 16.66
N PRO A 67 -1.07 -11.07 16.72
CA PRO A 67 -0.23 -11.22 17.91
C PRO A 67 0.50 -9.92 18.30
N PHE A 68 0.78 -9.06 17.33
CA PHE A 68 1.62 -7.87 17.50
C PHE A 68 0.84 -6.57 17.73
N ARG A 69 -0.50 -6.62 17.78
CA ARG A 69 -1.39 -5.45 17.86
C ARG A 69 -1.04 -4.46 18.98
N LYS A 70 -0.61 -4.94 20.14
CA LYS A 70 -0.24 -4.06 21.28
C LYS A 70 1.08 -3.33 21.01
N LYS A 71 2.09 -4.02 20.45
CA LYS A 71 3.38 -3.43 20.09
C LYS A 71 3.20 -2.38 18.99
N LEU A 72 2.51 -2.73 17.91
CA LEU A 72 2.26 -1.83 16.76
C LEU A 72 1.57 -0.52 17.10
N LYS A 73 0.73 -0.48 18.14
CA LYS A 73 0.04 0.75 18.55
C LYS A 73 0.96 1.78 19.21
N ASN A 74 2.07 1.33 19.79
CA ASN A 74 2.98 2.14 20.60
C ASN A 74 4.38 2.21 19.99
N MET A 75 4.53 1.74 18.75
CA MET A 75 5.81 1.62 18.07
C MET A 75 5.94 2.75 17.05
N ASP A 76 7.09 3.41 17.07
CA ASP A 76 7.48 4.31 15.99
C ASP A 76 7.93 3.47 14.80
N LEU A 77 7.18 3.57 13.71
CA LEU A 77 7.49 2.87 12.48
C LEU A 77 8.52 3.67 11.68
N PRO A 78 9.49 2.99 11.03
CA PRO A 78 10.44 3.65 10.13
C PRO A 78 9.72 4.39 8.99
N ALA A 79 10.46 5.28 8.33
CA ALA A 79 9.96 5.98 7.15
C ALA A 79 9.57 4.96 6.06
N ALA A 80 8.42 5.16 5.44
CA ALA A 80 7.93 4.24 4.43
C ALA A 80 8.78 4.32 3.15
N PRO A 81 8.96 3.19 2.44
CA PRO A 81 9.54 3.20 1.11
C PRO A 81 8.66 3.97 0.12
N MET A 82 9.24 4.46 -0.97
CA MET A 82 8.50 5.16 -2.02
C MET A 82 7.59 4.17 -2.76
N ILE A 83 6.39 4.58 -3.19
CA ILE A 83 5.55 3.77 -4.06
C ILE A 83 5.91 4.15 -5.49
N ILE A 84 6.41 3.20 -6.27
CA ILE A 84 6.66 3.35 -7.69
C ILE A 84 5.65 2.47 -8.41
N LEU A 85 4.70 3.08 -9.11
CA LEU A 85 3.65 2.34 -9.82
C LEU A 85 4.19 1.76 -11.12
N ASP A 86 3.61 0.63 -11.52
CA ASP A 86 3.74 0.08 -12.86
C ASP A 86 2.74 0.78 -13.79
N ASP A 87 2.97 0.74 -15.10
CA ASP A 87 2.08 1.36 -16.09
C ASP A 87 0.86 0.47 -16.38
N GLU A 88 0.95 -0.83 -16.05
CA GLU A 88 -0.09 -1.81 -16.35
C GLU A 88 -1.10 -1.98 -15.20
N VAL A 89 -2.39 -1.79 -15.53
CA VAL A 89 -3.50 -2.19 -14.66
C VAL A 89 -3.82 -3.66 -14.88
N LEU A 90 -3.84 -4.41 -13.79
CA LEU A 90 -4.19 -5.82 -13.76
C LEU A 90 -5.64 -6.04 -13.37
N GLU A 91 -6.29 -6.91 -14.11
CA GLU A 91 -7.58 -7.47 -13.75
C GLU A 91 -7.40 -8.71 -12.88
N ARG A 92 -8.03 -8.73 -11.70
CA ARG A 92 -8.03 -9.86 -10.77
C ARG A 92 -9.44 -10.40 -10.61
N LYS A 93 -9.57 -11.73 -10.65
CA LYS A 93 -10.85 -12.45 -10.53
C LYS A 93 -10.78 -13.50 -9.43
N SER A 94 -11.88 -13.63 -8.72
CA SER A 94 -12.17 -14.70 -7.76
C SER A 94 -13.67 -15.01 -7.86
N PRO A 95 -14.18 -16.19 -7.45
CA PRO A 95 -15.61 -16.47 -7.53
C PRO A 95 -16.47 -15.35 -6.91
N GLY A 96 -17.31 -14.70 -7.74
CA GLY A 96 -18.17 -13.59 -7.34
C GLY A 96 -17.46 -12.24 -7.10
N LYS A 97 -16.14 -12.13 -7.35
CA LYS A 97 -15.36 -10.91 -7.14
C LYS A 97 -14.48 -10.58 -8.34
N LYS A 98 -14.39 -9.29 -8.63
CA LYS A 98 -13.51 -8.73 -9.65
C LYS A 98 -12.94 -7.40 -9.17
N SER A 99 -11.65 -7.18 -9.35
CA SER A 99 -10.99 -5.92 -9.01
C SER A 99 -9.89 -5.57 -10.00
N TRP A 100 -9.59 -4.29 -10.09
CA TRP A 100 -8.51 -3.73 -10.90
C TRP A 100 -7.46 -3.16 -9.98
N ALA A 101 -6.19 -3.53 -10.20
CA ALA A 101 -5.09 -3.11 -9.36
C ALA A 101 -3.87 -2.78 -10.20
N VAL A 102 -3.06 -1.83 -9.76
CA VAL A 102 -1.77 -1.51 -10.36
C VAL A 102 -0.65 -2.10 -9.50
N LYS A 103 0.33 -2.74 -10.14
CA LYS A 103 1.51 -3.28 -9.45
C LYS A 103 2.40 -2.14 -8.96
N VAL A 104 3.21 -2.47 -7.95
CA VAL A 104 4.34 -1.64 -7.55
C VAL A 104 5.62 -2.20 -8.15
N VAL A 105 6.49 -1.37 -8.71
CA VAL A 105 7.71 -1.84 -9.39
C VAL A 105 8.78 -2.24 -8.40
N ASN A 106 8.98 -1.45 -7.33
CA ASN A 106 9.98 -1.71 -6.29
C ASN A 106 9.52 -2.76 -5.26
N GLN A 107 9.16 -3.95 -5.75
CA GLN A 107 8.68 -5.07 -4.92
C GLN A 107 9.68 -5.46 -3.82
N GLU A 108 10.99 -5.44 -4.12
CA GLU A 108 12.00 -5.89 -3.17
C GLU A 108 12.16 -4.93 -1.98
N GLU A 109 12.17 -3.62 -2.24
CA GLU A 109 12.19 -2.59 -1.19
C GLU A 109 10.98 -2.74 -0.25
N MET A 110 9.82 -3.10 -0.78
CA MET A 110 8.62 -3.39 0.02
C MET A 110 8.79 -4.65 0.88
N ARG A 111 9.46 -5.71 0.37
CA ARG A 111 9.77 -6.93 1.14
C ARG A 111 10.76 -6.64 2.26
N GLU A 112 11.86 -5.97 1.94
CA GLU A 112 12.89 -5.57 2.91
C GLU A 112 12.27 -4.71 4.03
N TYR A 113 11.36 -3.81 3.67
CA TYR A 113 10.61 -3.03 4.67
C TYR A 113 9.73 -3.93 5.55
N VAL A 114 8.99 -4.89 4.98
CA VAL A 114 8.20 -5.85 5.77
C VAL A 114 9.09 -6.66 6.72
N GLN A 115 10.22 -7.17 6.25
CA GLN A 115 11.18 -7.92 7.06
C GLN A 115 11.68 -7.08 8.24
N THR A 116 12.09 -5.84 7.97
CA THR A 116 12.52 -4.88 9.00
C THR A 116 11.43 -4.70 10.08
N ILE A 117 10.17 -4.51 9.68
CA ILE A 117 9.07 -4.37 10.65
C ILE A 117 8.88 -5.67 11.46
N MET A 118 8.93 -6.83 10.82
CA MET A 118 8.74 -8.11 11.51
C MET A 118 9.86 -8.41 12.51
N GLU A 119 11.11 -8.05 12.19
CA GLU A 119 12.24 -8.12 13.11
C GLU A 119 12.05 -7.21 14.32
N MET A 120 11.66 -5.94 14.10
CA MET A 120 11.38 -5.00 15.19
C MET A 120 10.23 -5.47 16.09
N LEU A 121 9.26 -6.21 15.54
CA LEU A 121 8.18 -6.83 16.31
C LEU A 121 8.65 -8.04 17.13
N GLY A 122 9.85 -8.55 16.86
CA GLY A 122 10.42 -9.76 17.45
C GLY A 122 9.72 -11.02 16.96
N SER A 123 9.38 -11.08 15.66
CA SER A 123 8.82 -12.27 15.03
C SER A 123 9.93 -13.23 14.61
N ASP A 124 9.75 -14.53 14.85
CA ASP A 124 10.66 -15.57 14.34
C ASP A 124 10.53 -15.76 12.82
N ASN A 125 9.40 -15.33 12.24
CA ASN A 125 9.18 -15.30 10.80
C ASN A 125 9.19 -13.85 10.30
N THR A 126 10.24 -13.46 9.58
CA THR A 126 10.44 -12.11 9.04
C THR A 126 9.80 -11.93 7.66
N ASP A 127 9.52 -13.00 6.93
CA ASP A 127 8.78 -12.99 5.66
C ASP A 127 7.47 -13.79 5.78
N PRO A 128 6.44 -13.19 6.41
CA PRO A 128 5.19 -13.91 6.73
C PRO A 128 4.31 -14.17 5.50
N GLU A 129 4.58 -13.53 4.36
CA GLU A 129 3.79 -13.62 3.14
C GLU A 129 4.71 -13.66 1.90
N PRO A 130 5.54 -14.71 1.71
CA PRO A 130 6.62 -14.72 0.70
C PRO A 130 6.12 -14.61 -0.75
N GLU A 131 4.91 -15.10 -1.00
CA GLU A 131 4.26 -15.01 -2.32
C GLU A 131 3.55 -13.67 -2.56
N ARG A 132 3.61 -12.72 -1.61
CA ARG A 132 2.97 -11.42 -1.75
C ARG A 132 3.52 -10.68 -2.98
N ARG A 133 2.58 -10.08 -3.70
CA ARG A 133 2.85 -9.13 -4.79
C ARG A 133 2.20 -7.81 -4.41
N PHE A 134 3.01 -6.80 -4.13
CA PHE A 134 2.52 -5.51 -3.69
C PHE A 134 1.85 -4.78 -4.85
N HIS A 135 0.69 -4.22 -4.57
CA HIS A 135 -0.15 -3.55 -5.53
C HIS A 135 -1.04 -2.54 -4.79
N VAL A 136 -1.61 -1.61 -5.54
CA VAL A 136 -2.68 -0.73 -5.07
C VAL A 136 -3.95 -1.12 -5.83
N THR A 137 -5.02 -1.43 -5.10
CA THR A 137 -6.32 -1.64 -5.76
C THR A 137 -6.90 -0.29 -6.16
N LEU A 138 -7.34 -0.20 -7.41
CA LEU A 138 -7.92 1.00 -8.00
C LEU A 138 -9.45 0.96 -7.93
N ALA A 139 -10.05 -0.20 -8.20
CA ALA A 139 -11.50 -0.35 -8.30
C ALA A 139 -11.91 -1.80 -8.09
N ASN A 140 -13.20 -2.00 -7.84
CA ASN A 140 -13.85 -3.31 -7.86
C ASN A 140 -15.30 -3.17 -8.32
N LEU A 141 -16.14 -4.19 -8.13
CA LEU A 141 -17.54 -4.16 -8.58
C LEU A 141 -18.48 -3.36 -7.68
N THR A 142 -18.08 -2.98 -6.46
CA THR A 142 -18.97 -2.41 -5.43
C THR A 142 -18.50 -1.06 -4.88
N GLY A 143 -17.25 -0.68 -5.11
CA GLY A 143 -16.62 0.49 -4.51
C GLY A 143 -16.15 0.27 -3.05
N ASP A 144 -16.47 -0.86 -2.41
CA ASP A 144 -15.99 -1.18 -1.06
C ASP A 144 -14.61 -1.85 -1.14
N PRO A 145 -13.52 -1.28 -0.57
CA PRO A 145 -12.19 -1.88 -0.63
C PRO A 145 -12.11 -3.32 -0.08
N ARG A 146 -13.04 -3.76 0.76
CA ARG A 146 -13.11 -5.12 1.32
C ARG A 146 -13.55 -6.18 0.30
N ASP A 147 -14.18 -5.75 -0.79
CA ASP A 147 -14.64 -6.64 -1.86
C ASP A 147 -13.58 -6.89 -2.95
N SER A 148 -12.43 -6.23 -2.83
CA SER A 148 -11.29 -6.40 -3.73
C SER A 148 -10.65 -7.79 -3.62
N VAL A 149 -10.14 -8.30 -4.74
CA VAL A 149 -9.36 -9.54 -4.78
C VAL A 149 -7.94 -9.25 -4.28
N ARG A 150 -7.54 -9.99 -3.23
CA ARG A 150 -6.24 -9.83 -2.56
C ARG A 150 -5.07 -10.34 -3.41
#